data_AF-A0A930WI48-F1
#
_entry.id   AF-A0A930WI48-F1
#
_cell.length_a   1.000
_cell.length_b   1.000
_cell.length_c   1.000
_cell.angle_alpha   90.00
_cell.angle_beta   90.00
_cell.angle_gamma   90.00
#
_symmetry.space_group_name_H-M   'P 1'
#
loop_
_entity.id
_entity.type
_entity.pdbx_description
1 polymer ?
#
loop_
_entity_poly.entity_id
_entity_poly.type
_entity_poly.pdbx_seq_one_letter_code
_entity_poly.pdbx_strand_id
1 'polypeptide(L)'
;ALAWKMLLSPNAGFINQFFIDHFGFSGPIFNIYTYYGISGVEIMYLFPFVFIQVCGALERMDPTLEESARISGAGLFTITRKITIPLVLPSILSGALLIMLYSMAHFGTVAVLGIENGIYNIPTLIYERIHQSGGSFDAIRTGTVLATVLVVTAAFIIWLQRKILGSGHYQIIGGKSFRPMELKLRGLRYPLLIFCLAYIAFTILLPTAVIFLVGSLKTYGLSFALSNLSLDNYKFILFDYKVTRDAIFNSVTLGFTAAVITMFAGVMISYVIVKMKVRGKGILEFLGMLPFSVPGSVIALGVILAWSGQFGINLYNTVWIILVAYIARYMAFSLKANSAALEQVHDSLVEASRACGATMWQSLRDVVL
;
A
#
# COMPACT_ATOMS: atom_id res chain seq x y z
N ALA A 1 2.07 -0.91 -13.03
CA ALA A 1 2.09 -2.14 -13.86
C ALA A 1 1.67 -1.87 -15.31
N LEU A 2 0.46 -1.38 -15.59
CA LEU A 2 -0.02 -1.13 -16.97
C LEU A 2 0.90 -0.22 -17.79
N ALA A 3 1.31 0.93 -17.26
CA ALA A 3 2.27 1.81 -17.94
C ALA A 3 3.59 1.08 -18.27
N TRP A 4 4.12 0.29 -17.34
CA TRP A 4 5.32 -0.50 -17.56
C TRP A 4 5.12 -1.60 -18.60
N LYS A 5 3.93 -2.18 -18.71
CA LYS A 5 3.56 -3.07 -19.81
C LYS A 5 3.70 -2.35 -21.16
N MET A 6 3.17 -1.13 -21.25
CA MET A 6 3.24 -0.30 -22.47
C MET A 6 4.68 0.15 -22.80
N LEU A 7 5.52 0.35 -21.79
CA LEU A 7 6.90 0.80 -21.98
C LEU A 7 7.87 -0.34 -22.30
N LEU A 8 7.74 -1.48 -21.61
CA LEU A 8 8.78 -2.53 -21.51
C LEU A 8 8.29 -3.91 -21.99
N SER A 9 7.13 -3.99 -22.65
CA SER A 9 6.73 -5.20 -23.38
C SER A 9 7.76 -5.53 -24.46
N PRO A 10 8.17 -6.80 -24.65
CA PRO A 10 9.16 -7.17 -25.67
C PRO A 10 8.75 -6.71 -27.08
N ASN A 11 7.51 -6.97 -27.48
CA ASN A 11 7.10 -6.75 -28.87
C ASN A 11 6.55 -5.35 -29.14
N ALA A 12 5.92 -4.72 -28.15
CA ALA A 12 5.19 -3.45 -28.33
C ALA A 12 5.61 -2.37 -27.34
N GLY A 13 6.67 -2.60 -26.55
CA GLY A 13 7.13 -1.66 -25.55
C GLY A 13 7.79 -0.45 -26.20
N PHE A 14 7.30 0.77 -25.90
CA PHE A 14 7.85 1.99 -26.50
C PHE A 14 9.36 2.18 -26.26
N ILE A 15 9.89 1.72 -25.12
CA ILE A 15 11.33 1.79 -24.86
C ILE A 15 12.09 0.80 -25.73
N ASN A 16 11.59 -0.45 -25.86
CA ASN A 16 12.22 -1.44 -26.73
C ASN A 16 12.22 -0.98 -28.19
N GLN A 17 11.08 -0.47 -28.68
CA GLN A 17 10.95 0.06 -30.03
C GLN A 17 11.89 1.24 -30.27
N PHE A 18 12.01 2.17 -29.32
CA PHE A 18 12.96 3.27 -29.40
C PHE A 18 14.41 2.78 -29.62
N PHE A 19 14.85 1.76 -28.87
CA PHE A 19 16.19 1.20 -29.05
C PHE A 19 16.37 0.45 -30.38
N ILE A 20 15.36 -0.29 -30.83
CA ILE A 20 15.39 -0.98 -32.12
C ILE A 20 15.49 0.05 -33.26
N ASP A 21 14.62 1.06 -33.25
CA ASP A 21 14.50 2.06 -34.32
C ASP A 21 15.72 3.00 -34.40
N HIS A 22 16.27 3.43 -33.26
CA HIS A 22 17.31 4.47 -33.22
C HIS A 22 18.72 3.92 -33.04
N PHE A 23 18.87 2.72 -32.46
CA PHE A 23 20.18 2.13 -32.17
C PHE A 23 20.40 0.79 -32.89
N GLY A 24 19.46 0.31 -33.69
CA GLY A 24 19.64 -0.86 -34.57
C GLY A 24 19.73 -2.19 -33.83
N PHE A 25 19.12 -2.31 -32.65
CA PHE A 25 19.08 -3.58 -31.91
C PHE A 25 18.25 -4.62 -32.68
N SER A 26 18.72 -5.88 -32.70
CA SER A 26 18.06 -6.98 -33.40
C SER A 26 16.82 -7.54 -32.70
N GLY A 27 16.53 -7.08 -31.48
CA GLY A 27 15.41 -7.55 -30.68
C GLY A 27 15.21 -6.74 -29.40
N PRO A 28 14.20 -7.09 -28.60
CA PRO A 28 13.90 -6.38 -27.36
C PRO A 28 14.98 -6.55 -26.30
N ILE A 29 15.34 -5.44 -25.66
CA ILE A 29 16.34 -5.40 -24.58
C ILE A 29 15.68 -5.75 -23.24
N PHE A 30 14.43 -5.32 -23.05
CA PHE A 30 13.69 -5.49 -21.82
C PHE A 30 12.51 -6.45 -22.00
N ASN A 31 12.29 -7.31 -21.01
CA ASN A 31 11.10 -8.15 -20.92
C ASN A 31 10.46 -8.01 -19.54
N ILE A 32 9.37 -7.24 -19.50
CA ILE A 32 8.61 -6.95 -18.27
C ILE A 32 7.85 -8.17 -17.72
N TYR A 33 7.59 -9.17 -18.55
CA TYR A 33 6.82 -10.37 -18.20
C TYR A 33 7.68 -11.48 -17.57
N THR A 34 8.78 -11.10 -16.92
CA THR A 34 9.70 -12.00 -16.23
C THR A 34 9.59 -11.78 -14.72
N TYR A 35 10.04 -12.74 -13.90
CA TYR A 35 10.14 -12.55 -12.45
C TYR A 35 10.93 -11.28 -12.09
N TYR A 36 12.01 -10.99 -12.82
CA TYR A 36 12.82 -9.79 -12.63
C TYR A 36 12.08 -8.51 -13.02
N GLY A 37 11.34 -8.51 -14.14
CA GLY A 37 10.52 -7.37 -14.56
C GLY A 37 9.42 -7.04 -13.57
N ILE A 38 8.70 -8.07 -13.11
CA ILE A 38 7.66 -7.95 -12.08
C ILE A 38 8.25 -7.42 -10.77
N SER A 39 9.37 -8.00 -10.32
CA SER A 39 10.07 -7.56 -9.10
C SER A 39 10.55 -6.12 -9.22
N GLY A 40 11.07 -5.70 -10.38
CA GLY A 40 11.49 -4.33 -10.63
C GLY A 40 10.35 -3.32 -10.48
N VAL A 41 9.17 -3.65 -11.02
CA VAL A 41 7.97 -2.81 -10.86
C VAL A 41 7.51 -2.76 -9.40
N GLU A 42 7.56 -3.89 -8.69
CA GLU A 42 7.23 -3.91 -7.26
C GLU A 42 8.22 -3.10 -6.41
N ILE A 43 9.52 -3.19 -6.70
CA ILE A 43 10.55 -2.39 -6.02
C ILE A 43 10.29 -0.90 -6.20
N MET A 44 10.01 -0.44 -7.43
CA MET A 44 9.69 0.97 -7.70
C MET A 44 8.43 1.42 -6.95
N TYR A 45 7.42 0.56 -6.83
CA TYR A 45 6.19 0.85 -6.12
C TYR A 45 6.37 0.87 -4.59
N LEU A 46 7.16 -0.05 -4.04
CA LEU A 46 7.27 -0.28 -2.60
C LEU A 46 8.43 0.47 -1.94
N PHE A 47 9.42 0.91 -2.71
CA PHE A 47 10.59 1.67 -2.22
C PHE A 47 10.24 2.84 -1.28
N PRO A 48 9.23 3.70 -1.57
CA PRO A 48 8.90 4.84 -0.73
C PRO A 48 8.55 4.46 0.72
N PHE A 49 7.99 3.27 0.96
CA PHE A 49 7.61 2.82 2.30
C PHE A 49 8.80 2.51 3.21
N VAL A 50 9.89 1.97 2.66
CA VAL A 50 11.16 1.82 3.40
C VAL A 50 11.87 3.18 3.51
N PHE A 51 11.88 3.96 2.43
CA PHE A 51 12.52 5.28 2.43
C PHE A 51 11.99 6.17 3.57
N ILE A 52 10.67 6.31 3.71
CA ILE A 52 10.06 7.14 4.76
C ILE A 52 10.44 6.64 6.17
N GLN A 53 10.47 5.32 6.39
CA GLN A 53 10.86 4.76 7.70
C GLN A 53 12.33 5.02 8.02
N VAL A 54 13.22 4.83 7.04
CA VAL A 54 14.66 5.05 7.22
C VAL A 54 14.97 6.54 7.36
N CYS A 55 14.34 7.41 6.58
CA CYS A 55 14.47 8.86 6.71
C CYS A 55 14.01 9.34 8.08
N GLY A 56 12.84 8.91 8.55
CA GLY A 56 12.35 9.27 9.88
C GLY A 56 13.27 8.79 11.02
N ALA A 57 13.97 7.67 10.83
CA ALA A 57 14.98 7.20 11.78
C ALA A 57 16.26 8.05 11.74
N LEU A 58 16.75 8.39 10.55
CA LEU A 58 17.91 9.26 10.36
C LEU A 58 17.68 10.66 10.93
N GLU A 59 16.51 11.24 10.68
CA GLU A 59 16.12 12.56 11.21
C GLU A 59 16.01 12.58 12.73
N ARG A 60 15.75 11.42 13.35
CA ARG A 60 15.59 11.29 14.80
C ARG A 60 16.87 10.84 15.53
N MET A 61 17.94 10.53 14.81
CA MET A 61 19.16 9.99 15.39
C MET A 61 20.01 11.10 16.03
N ASP A 62 20.53 10.85 17.24
CA ASP A 62 21.48 11.75 17.89
C ASP A 62 22.81 11.81 17.10
N PRO A 63 23.23 12.99 16.60
CA PRO A 63 24.44 13.12 15.79
C PRO A 63 25.75 12.99 16.60
N THR A 64 25.71 12.97 17.94
CA THR A 64 26.91 12.99 18.80
C THR A 64 27.90 11.86 18.52
N LEU A 65 27.42 10.66 18.18
CA LEU A 65 28.28 9.53 17.81
C LEU A 65 29.01 9.79 16.49
N GLU A 66 28.34 10.39 15.50
CA GLU A 66 28.95 10.74 14.22
C GLU A 66 29.92 11.92 14.35
N GLU A 67 29.59 12.90 15.19
CA GLU A 67 30.45 14.05 15.50
C GLU A 67 31.73 13.61 16.24
N SER A 68 31.58 12.80 17.28
CA SER A 68 32.70 12.27 18.06
C SER A 68 33.64 11.45 17.18
N ALA A 69 33.08 10.57 16.33
CA ALA A 69 33.86 9.79 15.39
C ALA A 69 34.60 10.69 14.37
N ARG A 70 33.97 11.75 13.88
CA ARG A 70 34.59 12.72 12.97
C ARG A 70 35.72 13.50 13.64
N ILE A 71 35.54 13.93 14.90
CA ILE A 71 36.58 14.60 15.70
C ILE A 71 37.77 13.65 15.92
N SER A 72 37.51 12.35 16.14
CA SER A 72 38.53 11.31 16.22
C SER A 72 39.16 10.92 14.87
N GLY A 73 38.84 11.62 13.77
CA GLY A 73 39.44 11.40 12.44
C GLY A 73 38.79 10.31 11.60
N ALA A 74 37.64 9.77 11.97
CA ALA A 74 36.92 8.80 11.15
C ALA A 74 36.34 9.45 9.89
N GLY A 75 36.57 8.83 8.73
CA GLY A 75 35.99 9.23 7.45
C GLY A 75 34.50 8.87 7.32
N LEU A 76 33.81 9.50 6.37
CA LEU A 76 32.36 9.33 6.13
C LEU A 76 31.96 7.86 5.94
N PHE A 77 32.71 7.09 5.13
CA PHE A 77 32.41 5.68 4.90
C PHE A 77 32.48 4.84 6.19
N THR A 78 33.47 5.12 7.04
CA THR A 78 33.64 4.45 8.34
C THR A 78 32.48 4.78 9.27
N ILE A 79 32.09 6.06 9.34
CA ILE A 79 30.94 6.52 10.13
C ILE A 79 29.66 5.86 9.61
N THR A 80 29.39 5.92 8.31
CA THR A 80 28.19 5.31 7.70
C THR A 80 28.10 3.82 7.97
N ARG A 81 29.20 3.07 7.78
CA ARG A 81 29.20 1.61 7.93
C ARG A 81 29.17 1.14 9.39
N LYS A 82 29.88 1.81 10.29
CA LYS A 82 30.06 1.36 11.69
C LYS A 82 29.12 2.03 12.69
N ILE A 83 28.56 3.20 12.35
CA ILE A 83 27.71 3.99 13.24
C ILE A 83 26.32 4.11 12.62
N THR A 84 26.18 4.82 11.50
CA THR A 84 24.88 5.16 10.91
C THR A 84 24.05 3.92 10.54
N ILE A 85 24.60 3.01 9.72
CA ILE A 85 23.87 1.81 9.25
C ILE A 85 23.43 0.92 10.42
N PRO A 86 24.30 0.54 11.37
CA PRO A 86 23.87 -0.25 12.54
C PRO A 86 22.78 0.43 13.37
N LEU A 87 22.83 1.77 13.52
CA LEU A 87 21.82 2.53 14.26
C LEU A 87 20.47 2.57 13.54
N VAL A 88 20.46 2.67 12.21
CA VAL A 88 19.20 2.67 11.42
C VAL A 88 18.75 1.28 10.98
N LEU A 89 19.58 0.25 11.18
CA LEU A 89 19.29 -1.14 10.81
C LEU A 89 17.94 -1.63 11.37
N PRO A 90 17.52 -1.34 12.61
CA PRO A 90 16.20 -1.73 13.10
C PRO A 90 15.06 -1.13 12.26
N SER A 91 15.23 0.12 11.81
CA SER A 91 14.25 0.79 10.94
C SER A 91 14.27 0.24 9.52
N ILE A 92 15.44 -0.13 9.00
CA ILE A 92 15.58 -0.86 7.73
C ILE A 92 14.87 -2.21 7.81
N LEU A 93 15.11 -2.99 8.88
CA LEU A 93 14.48 -4.30 9.10
C LEU A 93 12.97 -4.19 9.30
N SER A 94 12.51 -3.20 10.06
CA SER A 94 11.08 -2.88 10.20
C SER A 94 10.44 -2.59 8.84
N GLY A 95 11.08 -1.73 8.04
CA GLY A 95 10.62 -1.41 6.70
C GLY A 95 10.63 -2.61 5.78
N ALA A 96 11.68 -3.42 5.80
CA ALA A 96 11.79 -4.63 4.99
C ALA A 96 10.69 -5.66 5.32
N LEU A 97 10.44 -5.91 6.62
CA LEU A 97 9.36 -6.79 7.06
C LEU A 97 7.97 -6.26 6.69
N LEU A 98 7.78 -4.93 6.79
CA LEU A 98 6.55 -4.29 6.33
C LEU A 98 6.34 -4.51 4.83
N ILE A 99 7.34 -4.21 3.99
CA ILE A 99 7.23 -4.37 2.55
C ILE A 99 7.04 -5.85 2.18
N MET A 100 7.70 -6.78 2.88
CA MET A 100 7.51 -8.22 2.66
C MET A 100 6.06 -8.64 2.86
N LEU A 101 5.41 -8.14 3.92
CA LEU A 101 3.98 -8.35 4.15
C LEU A 101 3.13 -7.80 2.99
N TYR A 102 3.44 -6.60 2.50
CA TYR A 102 2.71 -5.96 1.39
C TYR A 102 2.91 -6.68 0.04
N SER A 103 4.16 -7.03 -0.32
CA SER A 103 4.51 -7.71 -1.58
C SER A 103 3.88 -9.10 -1.64
N MET A 104 3.87 -9.87 -0.55
CA MET A 104 3.23 -11.19 -0.52
C MET A 104 1.72 -11.13 -0.76
N ALA A 105 1.07 -10.05 -0.31
CA ALA A 105 -0.35 -9.81 -0.52
C ALA A 105 -0.66 -9.03 -1.81
N HIS A 106 0.35 -8.71 -2.62
CA HIS A 106 0.21 -7.79 -3.74
C HIS A 106 -0.45 -8.46 -4.95
N PHE A 107 -1.67 -8.05 -5.29
CA PHE A 107 -2.41 -8.63 -6.41
C PHE A 107 -2.08 -7.94 -7.75
N GLY A 108 -2.09 -6.61 -7.78
CA GLY A 108 -2.21 -5.85 -9.02
C GLY A 108 -1.05 -5.99 -10.01
N THR A 109 0.21 -5.95 -9.54
CA THR A 109 1.37 -6.04 -10.44
C THR A 109 1.46 -7.41 -11.09
N VAL A 110 1.30 -8.48 -10.30
CA VAL A 110 1.35 -9.86 -10.80
C VAL A 110 0.14 -10.17 -11.66
N ALA A 111 -1.04 -9.62 -11.34
CA ALA A 111 -2.23 -9.81 -12.18
C ALA A 111 -2.05 -9.24 -13.59
N VAL A 112 -1.44 -8.06 -13.70
CA VAL A 112 -1.26 -7.36 -14.99
C VAL A 112 -0.09 -7.89 -15.81
N LEU A 113 1.01 -8.30 -15.15
CA LEU A 113 2.26 -8.67 -15.83
C LEU A 113 2.59 -10.16 -15.77
N GLY A 114 2.01 -10.90 -14.83
CA GLY A 114 2.37 -12.29 -14.56
C GLY A 114 1.41 -13.30 -15.18
N ILE A 115 0.10 -13.09 -15.02
CA ILE A 115 -0.94 -14.08 -15.41
C ILE A 115 -0.81 -14.49 -16.88
N GLU A 116 -0.63 -13.53 -17.80
CA GLU A 116 -0.51 -13.79 -19.25
C GLU A 116 0.65 -14.76 -19.59
N ASN A 117 1.68 -14.81 -18.74
CA ASN A 117 2.87 -15.65 -18.92
C ASN A 117 2.94 -16.82 -17.91
N GLY A 118 1.84 -17.12 -17.21
CA GLY A 118 1.78 -18.20 -16.23
C GLY A 118 2.59 -17.94 -14.96
N ILE A 119 2.91 -16.67 -14.65
CA ILE A 119 3.57 -16.28 -13.41
C ILE A 119 2.51 -15.86 -12.39
N TYR A 120 2.41 -16.62 -11.31
CA TYR A 120 1.42 -16.40 -10.26
C TYR A 120 2.10 -16.20 -8.91
N ASN A 121 1.50 -15.33 -8.08
CA ASN A 121 1.72 -15.32 -6.65
C ASN A 121 0.46 -15.85 -5.95
N ILE A 122 0.49 -16.02 -4.63
CA ILE A 122 -0.63 -16.63 -3.90
C ILE A 122 -1.95 -15.85 -4.14
N PRO A 123 -2.01 -14.50 -4.05
CA PRO A 123 -3.21 -13.74 -4.39
C PRO A 123 -3.76 -13.98 -5.80
N THR A 124 -2.91 -13.94 -6.84
CA THR A 124 -3.37 -14.16 -8.21
C THR A 124 -3.75 -15.60 -8.48
N LEU A 125 -3.09 -16.55 -7.83
CA LEU A 125 -3.45 -17.96 -7.92
C LEU A 125 -4.81 -18.25 -7.26
N ILE A 126 -5.12 -17.61 -6.12
CA ILE A 126 -6.46 -17.68 -5.51
C ILE A 126 -7.49 -17.17 -6.52
N TYR A 127 -7.25 -15.99 -7.10
CA TYR A 127 -8.15 -15.41 -8.11
C TYR A 127 -8.37 -16.36 -9.29
N GLU A 128 -7.28 -16.87 -9.87
CA GLU A 128 -7.33 -17.76 -11.04
C GLU A 128 -8.13 -19.03 -10.75
N ARG A 129 -7.87 -19.67 -9.61
CA ARG A 129 -8.59 -20.87 -9.20
C ARG A 129 -10.07 -20.60 -9.00
N ILE A 130 -10.44 -19.52 -8.34
CA ILE A 130 -11.85 -19.18 -8.11
C ILE A 130 -12.54 -18.78 -9.41
N HIS A 131 -11.92 -17.94 -10.23
CA HIS A 131 -12.51 -17.44 -11.48
C HIS A 131 -12.74 -18.55 -12.51
N GLN A 132 -11.76 -19.46 -12.71
CA GLN A 132 -11.87 -20.54 -13.69
C GLN A 132 -12.77 -21.70 -13.24
N SER A 133 -13.09 -21.78 -11.96
CA SER A 133 -13.80 -22.94 -11.40
C SER A 133 -15.28 -23.04 -11.74
N GLY A 134 -15.90 -21.94 -12.15
CA GLY A 134 -17.36 -21.87 -12.26
C GLY A 134 -18.11 -22.20 -10.96
N GLY A 135 -17.46 -22.07 -9.79
CA GLY A 135 -18.03 -22.44 -8.50
C GLY A 135 -17.74 -23.88 -8.06
N SER A 136 -16.75 -24.56 -8.65
CA SER A 136 -16.37 -25.92 -8.23
C SER A 136 -15.88 -25.96 -6.77
N PHE A 137 -16.33 -26.96 -6.02
CA PHE A 137 -15.92 -27.16 -4.63
C PHE A 137 -14.42 -27.39 -4.47
N ASP A 138 -13.78 -28.05 -5.44
CA ASP A 138 -12.34 -28.31 -5.42
C ASP A 138 -11.52 -27.02 -5.52
N ALA A 139 -11.94 -26.10 -6.39
CA ALA A 139 -11.28 -24.81 -6.51
C ALA A 139 -11.52 -23.92 -5.30
N ILE A 140 -12.72 -23.93 -4.72
CA ILE A 140 -13.01 -23.25 -3.46
C ILE A 140 -12.11 -23.81 -2.36
N ARG A 141 -11.96 -25.14 -2.26
CA ARG A 141 -11.07 -25.78 -1.30
C ARG A 141 -9.63 -25.36 -1.50
N THR A 142 -9.13 -25.39 -2.73
CA THR A 142 -7.76 -24.97 -3.08
C THR A 142 -7.54 -23.50 -2.74
N GLY A 143 -8.48 -22.63 -3.11
CA GLY A 143 -8.45 -21.20 -2.80
C GLY A 143 -8.41 -20.93 -1.30
N THR A 144 -9.20 -21.67 -0.52
CA THR A 144 -9.22 -21.57 0.95
C THR A 144 -7.88 -22.01 1.55
N VAL A 145 -7.28 -23.12 1.07
CA VAL A 145 -5.95 -23.56 1.51
C VAL A 145 -4.90 -22.49 1.23
N LEU A 146 -4.87 -21.94 0.02
CA LEU A 146 -3.96 -20.86 -0.36
C LEU A 146 -4.17 -19.60 0.50
N ALA A 147 -5.42 -19.25 0.80
CA ALA A 147 -5.76 -18.15 1.69
C ALA A 147 -5.28 -18.40 3.12
N THR A 148 -5.44 -19.61 3.66
CA THR A 148 -4.91 -20.00 4.97
C THR A 148 -3.39 -19.90 5.00
N VAL A 149 -2.69 -20.37 3.97
CA VAL A 149 -1.22 -20.22 3.86
C VAL A 149 -0.83 -18.75 3.96
N LEU A 150 -1.51 -17.87 3.21
CA LEU A 150 -1.19 -16.45 3.21
C LEU A 150 -1.44 -15.78 4.57
N VAL A 151 -2.50 -16.16 5.28
CA VAL A 151 -2.78 -15.69 6.65
C VAL A 151 -1.72 -16.19 7.64
N VAL A 152 -1.35 -17.46 7.58
CA VAL A 152 -0.31 -18.04 8.45
C VAL A 152 1.03 -17.36 8.21
N THR A 153 1.40 -17.12 6.95
CA THR A 153 2.65 -16.41 6.64
C THR A 153 2.59 -14.95 7.09
N ALA A 154 1.47 -14.25 6.88
CA ALA A 154 1.31 -12.89 7.39
C ALA A 154 1.44 -12.83 8.93
N ALA A 155 0.81 -13.75 9.65
CA ALA A 155 0.92 -13.85 11.11
C ALA A 155 2.37 -14.13 11.55
N PHE A 156 3.07 -15.02 10.85
CA PHE A 156 4.48 -15.31 11.10
C PHE A 156 5.37 -14.07 10.89
N ILE A 157 5.15 -13.29 9.83
CA ILE A 157 5.88 -12.05 9.57
C ILE A 157 5.63 -11.02 10.68
N ILE A 158 4.39 -10.85 11.10
CA ILE A 158 4.02 -9.94 12.20
C ILE A 158 4.67 -10.39 13.51
N TRP A 159 4.66 -11.70 13.79
CA TRP A 159 5.34 -12.26 14.97
C TRP A 159 6.85 -12.02 14.92
N LEU A 160 7.47 -12.26 13.77
CA LEU A 160 8.89 -12.03 13.55
C LEU A 160 9.25 -10.55 13.72
N GLN A 161 8.41 -9.65 13.19
CA GLN A 161 8.54 -8.21 13.37
C GLN A 161 8.50 -7.82 14.84
N ARG A 162 7.54 -8.34 15.63
CA ARG A 162 7.48 -8.09 17.07
C ARG A 162 8.70 -8.62 17.81
N LYS A 163 9.21 -9.80 17.45
CA LYS A 163 10.37 -10.42 18.09
C LYS A 163 11.68 -9.66 17.80
N ILE A 164 11.88 -9.25 16.54
CA ILE A 164 13.07 -8.50 16.11
C ILE A 164 13.05 -7.08 16.69
N LEU A 165 11.90 -6.39 16.65
CA LEU A 165 11.80 -4.99 17.06
C LEU A 165 11.55 -4.80 18.57
N GLY A 166 10.95 -5.78 19.25
CA GLY A 166 10.62 -5.69 20.68
C GLY A 166 11.80 -5.95 21.63
N SER A 167 12.94 -6.41 21.12
CA SER A 167 14.12 -6.79 21.92
C SER A 167 15.17 -5.68 22.05
N GLY A 168 15.04 -4.57 21.33
CA GLY A 168 15.93 -3.42 21.50
C GLY A 168 15.25 -2.31 22.29
N HIS A 169 15.97 -1.79 23.29
CA HIS A 169 15.71 -0.48 23.87
C HIS A 169 16.02 0.59 22.80
N TYR A 170 15.15 0.70 21.79
CA TYR A 170 15.30 1.67 20.69
C TYR A 170 14.73 3.03 21.11
N GLN A 171 15.07 3.48 22.33
CA GLN A 171 14.88 4.87 22.74
C GLN A 171 15.87 5.74 21.97
N ILE A 172 15.55 6.02 20.71
CA ILE A 172 16.28 7.01 19.90
C ILE A 172 15.87 8.44 20.34
N ILE A 173 14.72 8.57 21.02
CA ILE A 173 14.29 9.83 21.61
C ILE A 173 14.98 10.00 22.97
N GLY A 174 16.20 10.52 22.96
CA GLY A 174 16.67 11.28 24.12
C GLY A 174 15.69 12.42 24.35
N GLY A 175 15.24 12.66 25.58
CA GLY A 175 14.33 13.76 25.95
C GLY A 175 14.90 15.17 25.77
N LYS A 176 15.91 15.34 24.90
CA LYS A 176 16.56 16.59 24.56
C LYS A 176 16.28 16.90 23.09
N SER A 177 15.93 18.15 22.80
CA SER A 177 15.90 18.67 21.43
C SER A 177 17.31 18.60 20.84
N PHE A 178 17.56 17.68 19.92
CA PHE A 178 18.78 17.68 19.10
C PHE A 178 18.45 18.27 17.73
N ARG A 179 19.46 18.92 17.13
CA ARG A 179 19.36 19.44 15.77
C ARG A 179 20.01 18.41 14.84
N PRO A 180 19.29 17.85 13.85
CA PRO A 180 19.89 16.94 12.88
C PRO A 180 21.13 17.58 12.24
N MET A 181 22.22 16.83 12.15
CA MET A 181 23.43 17.33 11.49
C MET A 181 23.22 17.29 9.97
N GLU A 182 23.26 18.46 9.33
CA GLU A 182 23.24 18.54 7.88
C GLU A 182 24.61 18.15 7.30
N LEU A 183 24.66 17.01 6.60
CA LEU A 183 25.85 16.61 5.85
C LEU A 183 26.01 17.53 4.63
N LYS A 184 27.07 18.33 4.64
CA LYS A 184 27.46 19.16 3.48
C LYS A 184 27.93 18.25 2.33
N LEU A 185 27.03 18.01 1.37
CA LEU A 185 27.30 17.17 0.18
C LEU A 185 28.36 17.78 -0.78
N ARG A 186 28.74 19.05 -0.59
CA ARG A 186 29.72 19.78 -1.44
C ARG A 186 29.43 19.54 -2.92
N GLY A 187 30.43 19.11 -3.71
CA GLY A 187 30.29 18.86 -5.15
C GLY A 187 29.29 17.76 -5.53
N LEU A 188 28.90 16.89 -4.59
CA LEU A 188 27.92 15.83 -4.83
C LEU A 188 26.46 16.32 -4.77
N ARG A 189 26.22 17.58 -4.36
CA ARG A 189 24.85 18.13 -4.23
C ARG A 189 24.08 18.06 -5.55
N TYR A 190 24.66 18.57 -6.63
CA TYR A 190 23.97 18.59 -7.94
C TYR A 190 23.85 17.19 -8.57
N PRO A 191 24.90 16.34 -8.60
CA PRO A 191 24.76 14.96 -9.07
C PRO A 191 23.67 14.17 -8.34
N LEU A 192 23.60 14.27 -7.00
CA LEU A 192 22.56 13.57 -6.23
C LEU A 192 21.17 14.15 -6.47
N LEU A 193 21.04 15.47 -6.60
CA LEU A 193 19.78 16.10 -6.97
C LEU A 193 19.30 15.63 -8.34
N ILE A 194 20.18 15.61 -9.34
CA ILE A 194 19.87 15.12 -10.69
C ILE A 194 19.45 13.65 -10.63
N PHE A 195 20.14 12.82 -9.85
CA PHE A 195 19.76 11.43 -9.66
C PHE A 195 18.36 11.27 -9.06
N CYS A 196 18.04 12.02 -8.00
CA CYS A 196 16.71 12.00 -7.38
C CYS A 196 15.62 12.46 -8.37
N LEU A 197 15.87 13.54 -9.10
CA LEU A 197 14.94 14.05 -10.12
C LEU A 197 14.75 13.06 -11.26
N ALA A 198 15.84 12.43 -11.74
CA ALA A 198 15.79 11.41 -12.77
C ALA A 198 15.03 10.16 -12.30
N TYR A 199 15.22 9.75 -11.05
CA TYR A 199 14.48 8.65 -10.45
C TYR A 199 12.98 8.95 -10.37
N ILE A 200 12.58 10.14 -9.91
CA ILE A 200 11.18 10.59 -9.88
C ILE A 200 10.61 10.65 -11.31
N ALA A 201 11.37 11.22 -12.24
CA ALA A 201 10.97 11.31 -13.63
C ALA A 201 10.74 9.92 -14.24
N PHE A 202 11.63 8.97 -13.97
CA PHE A 202 11.56 7.61 -14.50
C PHE A 202 10.45 6.77 -13.85
N THR A 203 10.28 6.85 -12.54
CA THR A 203 9.35 5.97 -11.79
C THR A 203 7.93 6.50 -11.69
N ILE A 204 7.75 7.82 -11.75
CA ILE A 204 6.44 8.48 -11.58
C ILE A 204 6.02 9.20 -12.85
N LEU A 205 6.81 10.18 -13.30
CA LEU A 205 6.38 11.07 -14.40
C LEU A 205 6.24 10.32 -15.72
N LEU A 206 7.22 9.49 -16.08
CA LEU A 206 7.24 8.73 -17.33
C LEU A 206 6.05 7.75 -17.42
N PRO A 207 5.82 6.84 -16.45
CA PRO A 207 4.66 5.96 -16.46
C PRO A 207 3.32 6.70 -16.52
N THR A 208 3.20 7.81 -15.78
CA THR A 208 1.97 8.61 -15.75
C THR A 208 1.74 9.27 -17.11
N ALA A 209 2.75 9.95 -17.65
CA ALA A 209 2.67 10.59 -18.96
C ALA A 209 2.32 9.60 -20.06
N VAL A 210 2.92 8.40 -20.05
CA VAL A 210 2.66 7.36 -21.04
C VAL A 210 1.21 6.88 -21.01
N ILE A 211 0.59 6.72 -19.84
CA ILE A 211 -0.83 6.34 -19.76
C ILE A 211 -1.70 7.39 -20.47
N PHE A 212 -1.44 8.68 -20.26
CA PHE A 212 -2.21 9.75 -20.90
C PHE A 212 -1.91 9.87 -22.40
N LEU A 213 -0.65 9.72 -22.80
CA LEU A 213 -0.27 9.77 -24.21
C LEU A 213 -0.85 8.57 -24.98
N VAL A 214 -0.81 7.37 -24.41
CA VAL A 214 -1.41 6.17 -25.02
C VAL A 214 -2.92 6.29 -25.12
N GLY A 215 -3.58 6.85 -24.10
CA GLY A 215 -5.01 7.15 -24.18
C GLY A 215 -5.37 8.16 -25.28
N SER A 216 -4.40 9.00 -25.66
CA SER A 216 -4.53 9.96 -26.76
C SER A 216 -4.20 9.35 -28.13
N LEU A 217 -3.68 8.13 -28.24
CA LEU A 217 -3.45 7.50 -29.53
C LEU A 217 -4.78 7.04 -30.12
N LYS A 218 -4.99 7.25 -31.42
CA LYS A 218 -6.17 6.76 -32.16
C LYS A 218 -6.39 5.25 -31.96
N THR A 219 -5.30 4.49 -32.03
CA THR A 219 -5.29 3.04 -31.84
C THR A 219 -4.10 2.64 -30.99
N TYR A 220 -4.32 1.68 -30.09
CA TYR A 220 -3.25 1.11 -29.26
C TYR A 220 -2.14 0.50 -30.14
N GLY A 221 -0.88 0.75 -29.78
CA GLY A 221 0.30 0.25 -30.49
C GLY A 221 0.82 1.15 -31.62
N LEU A 222 0.14 2.25 -31.93
CA LEU A 222 0.68 3.27 -32.84
C LEU A 222 1.85 4.04 -32.20
N SER A 223 2.75 4.54 -33.04
CA SER A 223 3.83 5.44 -32.60
C SER A 223 3.27 6.80 -32.15
N PHE A 224 4.02 7.49 -31.28
CA PHE A 224 3.71 8.85 -30.80
C PHE A 224 3.96 9.92 -31.86
N ALA A 225 3.33 9.80 -33.03
CA ALA A 225 3.28 10.82 -34.05
C ALA A 225 2.06 11.72 -33.85
N LEU A 226 2.19 13.02 -34.14
CA LEU A 226 1.08 13.98 -34.05
C LEU A 226 -0.15 13.55 -34.87
N SER A 227 0.06 12.87 -36.00
CA SER A 227 -1.00 12.31 -36.85
C SER A 227 -1.81 11.19 -36.18
N ASN A 228 -1.23 10.51 -35.20
CA ASN A 228 -1.84 9.41 -34.46
C ASN A 228 -2.53 9.88 -33.17
N LEU A 229 -2.42 11.16 -32.80
CA LEU A 229 -3.06 11.69 -31.60
C LEU A 229 -4.51 12.12 -31.88
N SER A 230 -5.42 11.77 -30.98
CA SER A 230 -6.81 12.20 -30.94
C SER A 230 -7.36 12.13 -29.50
N LEU A 231 -8.35 12.97 -29.20
CA LEU A 231 -9.10 12.92 -27.93
C LEU A 231 -10.37 12.05 -28.02
N ASP A 232 -10.62 11.42 -29.16
CA ASP A 232 -11.83 10.63 -29.39
C ASP A 232 -11.97 9.47 -28.41
N ASN A 233 -10.85 8.81 -28.05
CA ASN A 233 -10.86 7.72 -27.07
C ASN A 233 -11.27 8.21 -25.67
N TYR A 234 -10.82 9.40 -25.26
CA TYR A 234 -11.28 10.02 -24.02
C TYR A 234 -12.75 10.38 -24.07
N LYS A 235 -13.19 10.98 -25.18
CA LYS A 235 -14.60 11.36 -25.35
C LYS A 235 -15.50 10.12 -25.29
N PHE A 236 -15.14 9.08 -26.04
CA PHE A 236 -15.87 7.83 -26.09
C PHE A 236 -15.94 7.16 -24.72
N ILE A 237 -14.79 7.00 -24.04
CA ILE A 237 -14.76 6.24 -22.78
C ILE A 237 -15.42 7.00 -21.62
N LEU A 238 -15.39 8.34 -21.61
CA LEU A 238 -15.95 9.15 -20.53
C LEU A 238 -17.44 9.47 -20.73
N PHE A 239 -17.89 9.65 -21.97
CA PHE A 239 -19.24 10.17 -22.24
C PHE A 239 -20.16 9.20 -22.99
N ASP A 240 -19.62 8.39 -23.90
CA ASP A 240 -20.44 7.56 -24.79
C ASP A 240 -20.54 6.10 -24.29
N TYR A 241 -19.47 5.58 -23.68
CA TYR A 241 -19.40 4.19 -23.26
C TYR A 241 -20.03 3.96 -21.88
N LYS A 242 -21.29 3.48 -21.90
CA LYS A 242 -22.09 3.25 -20.70
C LYS A 242 -21.38 2.41 -19.63
N VAL A 243 -20.65 1.36 -20.02
CA VAL A 243 -19.97 0.47 -19.05
C VAL A 243 -18.94 1.24 -18.22
N THR A 244 -18.15 2.13 -18.83
CA THR A 244 -17.19 2.96 -18.08
C THR A 244 -17.92 3.95 -17.20
N ARG A 245 -18.98 4.59 -17.69
CA ARG A 245 -19.78 5.52 -16.88
C ARG A 245 -20.37 4.83 -15.65
N ASP A 246 -20.96 3.66 -15.82
CA ASP A 246 -21.52 2.85 -14.73
C ASP A 246 -20.42 2.39 -13.77
N ALA A 247 -19.24 1.99 -14.28
CA ALA A 247 -18.09 1.63 -13.44
C ALA A 247 -17.55 2.82 -12.62
N ILE A 248 -17.47 4.01 -13.20
CA ILE A 248 -17.07 5.25 -12.50
C ILE A 248 -18.09 5.55 -11.40
N PHE A 249 -19.39 5.54 -11.73
CA PHE A 249 -20.45 5.85 -10.76
C PHE A 249 -20.49 4.84 -9.61
N ASN A 250 -20.41 3.54 -9.92
CA ASN A 250 -20.34 2.48 -8.92
C ASN A 250 -19.10 2.63 -8.03
N SER A 251 -17.93 2.91 -8.61
CA SER A 251 -16.67 3.05 -7.86
C SER A 251 -16.71 4.25 -6.91
N VAL A 252 -17.15 5.42 -7.40
CA VAL A 252 -17.27 6.64 -6.59
C VAL A 252 -18.31 6.47 -5.49
N THR A 253 -19.49 5.96 -5.84
CA THR A 253 -20.59 5.77 -4.88
C THR A 253 -20.22 4.76 -3.81
N LEU A 254 -19.67 3.60 -4.19
CA LEU A 254 -19.21 2.58 -3.24
C LEU A 254 -18.07 3.09 -2.36
N GLY A 255 -17.07 3.75 -2.96
CA GLY A 255 -15.94 4.31 -2.22
C GLY A 255 -16.36 5.35 -1.20
N PHE A 256 -17.20 6.31 -1.61
CA PHE A 256 -17.73 7.34 -0.73
C PHE A 256 -18.63 6.76 0.38
N THR A 257 -19.56 5.88 0.02
CA THR A 257 -20.48 5.24 0.98
C THR A 257 -19.71 4.39 1.99
N ALA A 258 -18.73 3.60 1.53
CA ALA A 258 -17.87 2.83 2.41
C ALA A 258 -17.09 3.74 3.35
N ALA A 259 -16.50 4.83 2.86
CA ALA A 259 -15.75 5.78 3.67
C ALA A 259 -16.60 6.43 4.76
N VAL A 260 -17.83 6.87 4.43
CA VAL A 260 -18.76 7.44 5.41
C VAL A 260 -19.13 6.41 6.49
N ILE A 261 -19.49 5.19 6.08
CA ILE A 261 -19.88 4.13 7.02
C ILE A 261 -18.70 3.71 7.91
N THR A 262 -17.51 3.50 7.33
CA THR A 262 -16.33 3.09 8.10
C THR A 262 -15.87 4.18 9.04
N MET A 263 -15.90 5.44 8.63
CA MET A 263 -15.54 6.56 9.52
C MET A 263 -16.51 6.69 10.68
N PHE A 264 -17.82 6.66 10.41
CA PHE A 264 -18.82 6.72 11.46
C PHE A 264 -18.70 5.54 12.44
N ALA A 265 -18.70 4.31 11.93
CA ALA A 265 -18.57 3.11 12.75
C ALA A 265 -17.23 3.07 13.51
N GLY A 266 -16.14 3.46 12.84
CA GLY A 266 -14.81 3.53 13.42
C GLY A 266 -14.72 4.53 14.57
N VAL A 267 -15.31 5.71 14.45
CA VAL A 267 -15.39 6.69 15.55
C VAL A 267 -16.12 6.08 16.75
N MET A 268 -17.28 5.47 16.52
CA MET A 268 -18.08 4.87 17.59
C MET A 268 -17.34 3.76 18.31
N ILE A 269 -16.74 2.84 17.56
CA ILE A 269 -16.00 1.70 18.13
C ILE A 269 -14.71 2.19 18.81
N SER A 270 -13.94 3.11 18.22
CA SER A 270 -12.74 3.67 18.85
C SER A 270 -13.06 4.44 20.12
N TYR A 271 -14.18 5.17 20.17
CA TYR A 271 -14.62 5.85 21.39
C TYR A 271 -14.90 4.85 22.52
N VAL A 272 -15.54 3.72 22.21
CA VAL A 272 -15.75 2.63 23.18
C VAL A 272 -14.42 2.01 23.64
N ILE A 273 -13.47 1.80 22.73
CA ILE A 273 -12.17 1.19 23.05
C ILE A 273 -11.30 2.11 23.92
N VAL A 274 -11.26 3.41 23.60
CA VAL A 274 -10.35 4.39 24.22
C VAL A 274 -10.99 5.06 25.44
N LYS A 275 -12.22 5.56 25.32
CA LYS A 275 -12.86 6.42 26.33
C LYS A 275 -13.77 5.69 27.31
N MET A 276 -14.20 4.47 27.00
CA MET A 276 -15.06 3.70 27.89
C MET A 276 -14.32 2.63 28.67
N LYS A 277 -14.73 2.44 29.93
CA LYS A 277 -14.31 1.33 30.80
C LYS A 277 -15.24 0.13 30.62
N VAL A 278 -15.27 -0.46 29.42
CA VAL A 278 -16.08 -1.66 29.10
C VAL A 278 -15.27 -2.95 29.17
N ARG A 279 -15.88 -4.03 29.67
CA ARG A 279 -15.31 -5.39 29.62
C ARG A 279 -15.37 -5.91 28.17
N GLY A 280 -14.28 -6.51 27.69
CA GLY A 280 -14.22 -7.08 26.33
C GLY A 280 -13.77 -6.13 25.22
N LYS A 281 -13.33 -4.89 25.53
CA LYS A 281 -12.82 -3.95 24.52
C LYS A 281 -11.70 -4.49 23.63
N GLY A 282 -10.86 -5.39 24.17
CA GLY A 282 -9.81 -6.04 23.39
C GLY A 282 -10.33 -6.95 22.27
N ILE A 283 -11.54 -7.53 22.41
CA ILE A 283 -12.17 -8.32 21.34
C ILE A 283 -12.63 -7.39 20.22
N LEU A 284 -13.24 -6.24 20.55
CA LEU A 284 -13.64 -5.24 19.56
C LEU A 284 -12.43 -4.70 18.78
N GLU A 285 -11.35 -4.39 19.51
CA GLU A 285 -10.10 -3.96 18.91
C GLU A 285 -9.51 -5.04 17.98
N PHE A 286 -9.46 -6.29 18.44
CA PHE A 286 -8.96 -7.41 17.65
C PHE A 286 -9.79 -7.64 16.38
N LEU A 287 -11.12 -7.74 16.50
CA LEU A 287 -12.03 -7.94 15.37
C LEU A 287 -11.97 -6.78 14.37
N GLY A 288 -11.88 -5.55 14.87
CA GLY A 288 -11.78 -4.36 14.04
C GLY A 288 -10.45 -4.25 13.28
N MET A 289 -9.35 -4.74 13.86
CA MET A 289 -8.03 -4.75 13.22
C MET A 289 -7.77 -6.00 12.36
N LEU A 290 -8.51 -7.09 12.55
CA LEU A 290 -8.29 -8.37 11.86
C LEU A 290 -8.26 -8.23 10.32
N PRO A 291 -9.19 -7.52 9.67
CA PRO A 291 -9.16 -7.37 8.21
C PRO A 291 -7.93 -6.64 7.67
N PHE A 292 -7.22 -5.83 8.47
CA PHE A 292 -6.00 -5.17 8.00
C PHE A 292 -4.82 -6.15 7.91
N SER A 293 -4.74 -7.07 8.87
CA SER A 293 -3.69 -8.10 8.90
C SER A 293 -3.90 -9.18 7.85
N VAL A 294 -5.13 -9.31 7.33
CA VAL A 294 -5.49 -10.29 6.33
C VAL A 294 -5.29 -9.71 4.92
N PRO A 295 -4.61 -10.43 4.02
CA PRO A 295 -4.47 -10.06 2.62
C PRO A 295 -5.83 -9.81 1.94
N GLY A 296 -5.89 -8.82 1.05
CA GLY A 296 -7.15 -8.46 0.38
C GLY A 296 -7.79 -9.59 -0.41
N SER A 297 -7.00 -10.49 -1.01
CA SER A 297 -7.49 -11.69 -1.71
C SER A 297 -8.19 -12.67 -0.78
N VAL A 298 -7.69 -12.84 0.45
CA VAL A 298 -8.32 -13.69 1.46
C VAL A 298 -9.63 -13.09 1.93
N ILE A 299 -9.68 -11.77 2.14
CA ILE A 299 -10.93 -11.06 2.48
C ILE A 299 -11.94 -11.24 1.35
N ALA A 300 -11.52 -11.07 0.10
CA ALA A 300 -12.39 -11.24 -1.06
C ALA A 300 -13.00 -12.66 -1.11
N LEU A 301 -12.17 -13.69 -0.94
CA LEU A 301 -12.65 -15.07 -0.88
C LEU A 301 -13.60 -15.29 0.31
N GLY A 302 -13.25 -14.80 1.50
CA GLY A 302 -14.09 -14.91 2.69
C GLY A 302 -15.45 -14.23 2.53
N VAL A 303 -15.49 -13.05 1.92
CA VAL A 303 -16.73 -12.33 1.60
C VAL A 303 -17.55 -13.09 0.57
N ILE A 304 -16.93 -13.62 -0.50
CA ILE A 304 -17.64 -14.44 -1.50
C ILE A 304 -18.31 -15.63 -0.82
N LEU A 305 -17.58 -16.37 0.02
CA LEU A 305 -18.12 -17.55 0.71
C LEU A 305 -19.23 -17.17 1.70
N ALA A 306 -19.00 -16.16 2.52
CA ALA A 306 -19.95 -15.73 3.55
C ALA A 306 -21.28 -15.23 2.95
N TRP A 307 -21.23 -14.54 1.81
CA TRP A 307 -22.40 -13.90 1.20
C TRP A 307 -22.92 -14.61 -0.05
N SER A 308 -22.53 -15.88 -0.24
CA SER A 308 -22.98 -16.76 -1.34
C SER A 308 -24.39 -17.33 -1.15
N GLY A 309 -25.09 -16.97 -0.06
CA GLY A 309 -26.42 -17.49 0.27
C GLY A 309 -26.43 -18.63 1.28
N GLN A 310 -25.27 -19.16 1.69
CA GLN A 310 -25.18 -20.26 2.67
C GLN A 310 -25.87 -19.94 4.01
N PHE A 311 -25.86 -18.67 4.44
CA PHE A 311 -26.47 -18.21 5.69
C PHE A 311 -27.84 -17.54 5.48
N GLY A 312 -28.52 -17.80 4.36
CA GLY A 312 -29.84 -17.24 4.05
C GLY A 312 -29.83 -15.81 3.48
N ILE A 313 -28.68 -15.13 3.46
CA ILE A 313 -28.48 -13.84 2.80
C ILE A 313 -27.52 -14.02 1.63
N ASN A 314 -27.93 -13.60 0.44
CA ASN A 314 -27.12 -13.67 -0.77
C ASN A 314 -26.84 -12.25 -1.30
N LEU A 315 -25.59 -11.81 -1.18
CA LEU A 315 -25.10 -10.58 -1.81
C LEU A 315 -24.21 -10.88 -3.01
N TYR A 316 -23.92 -12.16 -3.29
CA TYR A 316 -23.09 -12.56 -4.41
C TYR A 316 -23.70 -12.09 -5.74
N ASN A 317 -22.83 -11.70 -6.67
CA ASN A 317 -23.20 -11.09 -7.95
C ASN A 317 -24.00 -9.78 -7.83
N THR A 318 -23.84 -9.03 -6.72
CA THR A 318 -24.43 -7.69 -6.55
C THR A 318 -23.38 -6.66 -6.19
N VAL A 319 -23.67 -5.37 -6.39
CA VAL A 319 -22.78 -4.26 -6.01
C VAL A 319 -22.54 -4.18 -4.48
N TRP A 320 -23.48 -4.70 -3.69
CA TRP A 320 -23.45 -4.64 -2.23
C TRP A 320 -22.35 -5.52 -1.60
N ILE A 321 -21.96 -6.62 -2.27
CA ILE A 321 -20.85 -7.44 -1.78
C ILE A 321 -19.54 -6.66 -1.75
N ILE A 322 -19.35 -5.75 -2.70
CA ILE A 322 -18.17 -4.88 -2.78
C ILE A 322 -18.21 -3.86 -1.64
N LEU A 323 -19.38 -3.29 -1.34
CA LEU A 323 -19.55 -2.36 -0.21
C LEU A 323 -19.16 -3.03 1.12
N VAL A 324 -19.66 -4.25 1.37
CA VAL A 324 -19.33 -5.01 2.57
C VAL A 324 -17.83 -5.32 2.63
N ALA A 325 -17.22 -5.72 1.51
CA ALA A 325 -15.78 -5.96 1.43
C ALA A 325 -14.96 -4.70 1.74
N TYR A 326 -15.37 -3.53 1.23
CA TYR A 326 -14.73 -2.25 1.53
C TYR A 326 -14.85 -1.89 3.00
N ILE A 327 -16.04 -2.01 3.59
CA ILE A 327 -16.24 -1.74 5.02
C ILE A 327 -15.33 -2.63 5.85
N ALA A 328 -15.32 -3.94 5.60
CA ALA A 328 -14.48 -4.88 6.31
C ALA A 328 -13.00 -4.52 6.17
N ARG A 329 -12.50 -4.30 4.94
CA ARG A 329 -11.09 -4.03 4.68
C ARG A 329 -10.60 -2.71 5.26
N TYR A 330 -11.42 -1.66 5.19
CA TYR A 330 -11.00 -0.31 5.58
C TYR A 330 -11.35 0.06 7.03
N MET A 331 -12.14 -0.74 7.74
CA MET A 331 -12.49 -0.51 9.16
C MET A 331 -11.27 -0.26 10.05
N ALA A 332 -10.24 -1.10 9.91
CA ALA A 332 -9.04 -1.02 10.72
C ALA A 332 -8.26 0.30 10.55
N PHE A 333 -8.29 0.91 9.36
CA PHE A 333 -7.66 2.21 9.12
C PHE A 333 -8.40 3.30 9.89
N SER A 334 -9.73 3.30 9.83
CA SER A 334 -10.55 4.22 10.60
C SER A 334 -10.33 4.05 12.11
N LEU A 335 -10.34 2.81 12.61
CA LEU A 335 -10.10 2.53 14.03
C LEU A 335 -8.75 3.04 14.51
N LYS A 336 -7.67 2.78 13.78
CA LYS A 336 -6.33 3.25 14.18
C LYS A 336 -6.22 4.76 14.18
N ALA A 337 -6.69 5.41 13.12
CA ALA A 337 -6.63 6.87 13.00
C ALA A 337 -7.46 7.54 14.10
N ASN A 338 -8.68 7.07 14.33
CA ASN A 338 -9.58 7.62 15.34
C ASN A 338 -9.10 7.34 16.76
N SER A 339 -8.60 6.14 17.06
CA SER A 339 -8.05 5.84 18.39
C SER A 339 -6.85 6.73 18.71
N ALA A 340 -5.93 6.93 17.77
CA ALA A 340 -4.78 7.82 17.96
C ALA A 340 -5.17 9.30 18.15
N ALA A 341 -6.27 9.75 17.51
CA ALA A 341 -6.82 11.08 17.74
C ALA A 341 -7.50 11.19 19.11
N LEU A 342 -8.30 10.20 19.49
CA LEU A 342 -9.02 10.17 20.77
C LEU A 342 -8.08 10.07 21.98
N GLU A 343 -6.95 9.38 21.85
CA GLU A 343 -5.91 9.31 22.88
C GLU A 343 -5.29 10.68 23.19
N GLN A 344 -5.32 11.62 22.23
CA GLN A 344 -4.83 12.99 22.44
C GLN A 344 -5.80 13.86 23.26
N VAL A 345 -7.10 13.51 23.25
CA VAL A 345 -8.10 14.20 24.08
C VAL A 345 -7.97 13.71 25.52
N HIS A 346 -7.80 14.60 26.50
CA HIS A 346 -7.63 14.16 27.88
C HIS A 346 -8.95 13.64 28.48
N ASP A 347 -8.89 12.55 29.27
CA ASP A 347 -10.09 11.89 29.84
C ASP A 347 -10.89 12.81 30.77
N SER A 348 -10.24 13.77 31.41
CA SER A 348 -10.88 14.76 32.30
C SER A 348 -11.97 15.59 31.60
N LEU A 349 -11.87 15.82 30.29
CA LEU A 349 -12.89 16.56 29.54
C LEU A 349 -14.20 15.75 29.45
N VAL A 350 -14.07 14.44 29.24
CA VAL A 350 -15.21 13.52 29.22
C VAL A 350 -15.78 13.38 30.62
N GLU A 351 -14.93 13.22 31.64
CA GLU A 351 -15.38 13.11 33.03
C GLU A 351 -16.09 14.38 33.52
N ALA A 352 -15.60 15.57 33.17
CA ALA A 352 -16.25 16.85 33.48
C ALA A 352 -17.62 16.98 32.81
N SER A 353 -17.70 16.63 31.52
CA SER A 353 -18.98 16.61 30.77
C SER A 353 -19.99 15.68 31.45
N ARG A 354 -19.55 14.48 31.84
CA ARG A 354 -20.39 13.48 32.51
C ARG A 354 -20.80 13.93 33.92
N ALA A 355 -19.93 14.64 34.64
CA ALA A 355 -20.25 15.23 35.95
C ALA A 355 -21.31 16.35 35.86
N CYS A 356 -21.31 17.11 34.75
CA CYS A 356 -22.35 18.10 34.44
C CYS A 356 -23.68 17.49 33.96
N GLY A 357 -23.83 16.16 33.98
CA GLY A 357 -25.07 15.45 33.61
C GLY A 357 -25.21 15.14 32.12
N ALA A 358 -24.19 15.41 31.29
CA ALA A 358 -24.24 15.06 29.87
C ALA A 358 -24.30 13.54 29.69
N THR A 359 -25.13 13.08 28.76
CA THR A 359 -25.15 11.68 28.31
C THR A 359 -23.85 11.33 27.57
N MET A 360 -23.58 10.05 27.42
CA MET A 360 -22.38 9.60 26.73
C MET A 360 -22.33 10.03 25.25
N TRP A 361 -23.50 10.12 24.61
CA TRP A 361 -23.62 10.65 23.26
C TRP A 361 -23.34 12.15 23.20
N GLN A 362 -23.83 12.92 24.17
CA GLN A 362 -23.54 14.36 24.28
C GLN A 362 -22.05 14.59 24.56
N SER A 363 -21.43 13.82 25.46
CA SER A 363 -19.99 13.92 25.70
C SER A 363 -19.16 13.58 24.45
N LEU A 364 -19.59 12.62 23.63
CA LEU A 364 -18.94 12.34 22.36
C LEU A 364 -19.13 13.50 21.37
N ARG A 365 -20.37 13.94 21.15
CA ARG A 365 -20.73 14.92 20.12
C ARG A 365 -20.25 16.34 20.42
N ASP A 366 -20.36 16.77 21.68
CA ASP A 366 -20.24 18.18 22.05
C ASP A 366 -18.86 18.52 22.65
N VAL A 367 -18.04 17.50 22.97
CA VAL A 367 -16.74 17.67 23.64
C VAL A 367 -15.59 16.98 22.89
N VAL A 368 -15.85 15.83 22.26
CA VAL A 368 -14.79 14.98 21.68
C VAL A 368 -14.69 15.10 20.16
N LEU A 369 -15.83 15.10 19.47
CA LEU A 369 -15.95 15.42 18.03
C LEU A 369 -15.96 16.94 17.84
#